data_AF-X0YC66-F1
#
_entry.id   AF-X0YC66-F1
#
_cell.length_a   1.000
_cell.length_b   1.000
_cell.length_c   1.000
_cell.angle_alpha   90.00
_cell.angle_beta   90.00
_cell.angle_gamma   90.00
#
_symmetry.space_group_name_H-M   'P 1'
#
loop_
_entity.id
_entity.type
_entity.pdbx_description
1 polymer ?
#
loop_
_entity_poly.entity_id
_entity_poly.type
_entity_poly.pdbx_seq_one_letter_code
_entity_poly.pdbx_strand_id
1 'polypeptide(L)'
;MAKELAYVLIDPYTIRKSRTGGVINRLLSWGRLNLVAARMLAPSRKLVEECAEEVLCRPLKNQNEKKIFEEIRKYLFTNCLPRKN
;
A
#
# COMPACT_ATOMS: atom_id res chain seq x y z
N MET A 1 9.43 17.49 -21.22
CA MET A 1 8.66 16.47 -20.48
C MET A 1 8.23 17.06 -19.15
N ALA A 2 6.98 16.84 -18.74
CA ALA A 2 6.48 17.29 -17.44
C ALA A 2 7.15 16.48 -16.29
N LYS A 3 7.30 17.09 -15.12
CA LYS A 3 7.70 16.37 -13.91
C LYS A 3 6.46 15.65 -13.36
N GLU A 4 6.54 14.34 -13.23
CA GLU A 4 5.47 13.51 -12.68
C GLU A 4 5.75 13.09 -11.24
N LEU A 5 4.69 12.79 -10.50
CA LEU A 5 4.78 12.27 -9.13
C LEU A 5 4.42 10.79 -9.13
N ALA A 6 5.29 9.98 -8.53
CA ALA A 6 5.01 8.58 -8.21
C ALA A 6 4.72 8.45 -6.72
N TYR A 7 3.73 7.61 -6.38
CA TYR A 7 3.36 7.32 -5.01
C TYR A 7 3.70 5.87 -4.68
N VAL A 8 4.22 5.64 -3.47
CA VAL A 8 4.56 4.31 -2.98
C VAL A 8 3.96 4.15 -1.58
N LEU A 9 3.22 3.06 -1.38
CA LEU A 9 2.74 2.65 -0.08
C LEU A 9 3.67 1.57 0.47
N ILE A 10 4.27 1.84 1.63
CA ILE A 10 5.07 0.84 2.38
C ILE A 10 4.17 0.24 3.46
N ASP A 11 4.00 -1.08 3.43
CA ASP A 11 3.05 -1.77 4.28
C ASP A 11 3.57 -2.03 5.71
N PRO A 12 2.66 -2.32 6.68
CA PRO A 12 3.06 -2.61 8.06
C PRO A 12 4.03 -3.78 8.18
N TYR A 13 3.94 -4.78 7.29
CA TYR A 13 4.85 -5.92 7.26
C TYR A 13 6.30 -5.49 7.01
N THR A 14 6.53 -4.65 6.00
CA THR A 14 7.87 -4.13 5.65
C THR A 14 8.45 -3.28 6.79
N ILE A 15 7.59 -2.46 7.41
CA ILE A 15 7.97 -1.63 8.55
C ILE A 15 8.37 -2.52 9.74
N ARG A 16 7.56 -3.52 10.10
CA ARG A 16 7.85 -4.47 11.20
C ARG A 16 9.13 -5.29 11.00
N LYS A 17 9.56 -5.49 9.75
CA LYS A 17 10.81 -6.19 9.42
C LYS A 17 12.02 -5.25 9.32
N SER A 18 11.86 -3.96 9.65
CA SER A 18 12.90 -2.93 9.55
C SER A 18 13.49 -2.82 8.13
N ARG A 19 12.66 -3.04 7.09
CA ARG A 19 13.09 -3.03 5.68
C ARG A 19 12.76 -1.74 4.92
N THR A 20 12.17 -0.75 5.58
CA THR A 20 11.75 0.53 4.98
C THR A 20 12.88 1.22 4.22
N GLY A 21 14.06 1.36 4.85
CA GLY A 21 15.21 2.02 4.21
C GLY A 21 15.70 1.29 2.96
N GLY A 22 15.71 -0.05 2.98
CA GLY A 22 16.11 -0.86 1.84
C GLY A 22 15.16 -0.72 0.64
N VAL A 23 13.86 -0.68 0.90
CA VAL A 23 12.84 -0.45 -0.14
C VAL A 23 13.00 0.94 -0.75
N ILE A 24 13.11 1.98 0.07
CA ILE A 24 13.30 3.37 -0.40
C ILE A 24 14.59 3.47 -1.22
N ASN A 25 15.71 2.94 -0.72
CA ASN A 25 16.99 3.01 -1.43
C ASN A 25 16.91 2.37 -2.82
N ARG A 26 16.24 1.22 -2.95
CA ARG A 26 16.08 0.55 -4.23
C ARG A 26 15.26 1.38 -5.23
N LEU A 27 14.17 1.99 -4.76
CA LEU A 27 13.31 2.85 -5.59
C LEU A 27 14.06 4.07 -6.13
N LEU A 28 14.82 4.74 -5.26
CA LEU A 28 15.60 5.93 -5.64
C LEU A 28 16.77 5.57 -6.57
N SER A 29 17.46 4.46 -6.28
CA SER A 29 18.62 4.03 -7.06
C SER A 29 18.26 3.57 -8.47
N TRP A 30 17.18 2.80 -8.62
CA TRP A 30 16.78 2.25 -9.92
C TRP A 30 15.96 3.24 -10.75
N GLY A 31 15.10 4.05 -10.12
CA GLY A 31 14.12 4.87 -10.82
C GLY A 31 14.62 6.25 -11.27
N ARG A 32 15.85 6.67 -10.88
CA ARG A 32 16.32 8.07 -11.01
C ARG A 32 15.29 9.06 -10.45
N LEU A 33 14.62 8.68 -9.36
CA LEU A 33 13.58 9.45 -8.69
C LEU A 33 14.20 10.31 -7.59
N ASN A 34 13.61 11.49 -7.36
CA ASN A 34 13.91 12.29 -6.18
C ASN A 34 12.81 12.08 -5.14
N LEU A 35 13.19 11.74 -3.90
CA LEU A 35 12.24 11.68 -2.80
C LEU A 35 11.83 13.11 -2.43
N VAL A 36 10.57 13.46 -2.69
CA VAL A 36 10.05 14.82 -2.43
C VAL A 36 9.21 14.90 -1.15
N ALA A 37 8.64 13.78 -0.69
CA ALA A 37 7.85 13.72 0.54
C ALA A 37 7.76 12.29 1.07
N ALA A 38 7.60 12.15 2.38
CA ALA A 38 7.25 10.89 3.04
C ALA A 38 6.39 11.17 4.28
N ARG A 39 5.43 10.29 4.56
CA ARG A 39 4.60 10.36 5.76
C ARG A 39 4.30 8.96 6.28
N MET A 40 4.53 8.75 7.57
CA MET A 40 4.00 7.58 8.28
C MET A 40 2.63 7.93 8.85
N LEU A 41 1.68 7.01 8.72
CA LEU A 41 0.32 7.18 9.25
C LEU A 41 -0.20 5.85 9.80
N ALA A 42 -1.04 5.93 10.84
CA ALA A 42 -1.86 4.83 11.29
C ALA A 42 -3.26 5.00 10.67
N PRO A 43 -3.69 4.11 9.76
CA PRO A 43 -4.94 4.31 9.04
C PRO A 43 -6.14 4.11 9.96
N SER A 44 -7.16 4.96 9.79
CA SER A 44 -8.44 4.79 10.49
C SER A 44 -9.23 3.63 9.89
N ARG A 45 -10.20 3.08 10.64
CA ARG A 45 -11.11 2.06 10.10
C ARG A 45 -11.78 2.51 8.80
N LYS A 46 -12.30 3.74 8.77
CA LYS A 46 -12.94 4.34 7.60
C LYS A 46 -12.02 4.33 6.37
N LEU A 47 -10.76 4.72 6.55
CA LEU A 47 -9.77 4.74 5.45
C LEU A 47 -9.47 3.33 4.92
N VAL A 48 -9.41 2.33 5.80
CA VAL A 48 -9.19 0.93 5.40
C VAL A 48 -10.38 0.38 4.62
N GLU A 49 -11.60 0.70 5.06
CA GLU A 49 -12.84 0.30 4.38
C GLU A 49 -12.94 0.92 2.98
N GLU A 50 -12.75 2.24 2.87
CA GLU A 50 -12.77 2.95 1.58
C GLU A 50 -11.72 2.38 0.60
N CYS A 51 -10.51 2.11 1.10
CA CYS A 51 -9.44 1.51 0.28
C CYS A 51 -9.80 0.09 -0.19
N ALA A 52 -10.40 -0.73 0.67
CA ALA A 52 -10.80 -2.09 0.32
C ALA A 52 -11.92 -2.13 -0.72
N GLU A 53 -12.90 -1.22 -0.63
CA GLU A 53 -13.98 -1.10 -1.59
C GLU A 53 -13.46 -0.65 -2.97
N GLU A 54 -12.61 0.38 -3.02
CA GLU A 54 -12.00 0.86 -4.27
C GLU A 54 -11.18 -0.23 -5.00
N VAL A 55 -10.54 -1.11 -4.23
CA VAL A 55 -9.80 -2.25 -4.77
C VAL A 55 -10.73 -3.27 -5.44
N LEU A 56 -11.95 -3.46 -4.90
CA LEU A 56 -12.95 -4.39 -5.42
C LEU A 56 -13.82 -3.80 -6.55
N CYS A 57 -14.00 -2.47 -6.61
CA CYS A 57 -14.76 -1.80 -7.66
C CYS A 57 -14.10 -1.86 -9.05
N ARG A 58 -12.86 -2.35 -9.15
CA ARG A 58 -12.15 -2.50 -10.43
C ARG A 58 -12.77 -3.62 -11.27
N PRO A 59 -12.91 -3.45 -12.60
CA PRO A 59 -13.48 -4.49 -13.46
C PRO A 59 -12.58 -5.73 -13.47
N LEU A 60 -13.13 -6.84 -12.98
CA LEU A 60 -12.43 -8.12 -12.82
C LEU A 60 -12.54 -8.92 -14.12
N LYS A 61 -11.40 -9.24 -14.73
CA LYS A 61 -11.36 -10.00 -15.99
C LYS A 61 -11.45 -11.50 -15.75
N ASN A 62 -10.88 -12.00 -14.64
CA ASN A 62 -10.69 -13.43 -14.38
C ASN A 62 -11.10 -13.84 -12.95
N GLN A 63 -11.45 -15.12 -12.75
CA GLN A 63 -11.75 -15.68 -11.41
C GLN A 63 -10.54 -15.62 -10.46
N ASN A 64 -9.31 -15.70 -10.99
CA ASN A 64 -8.09 -15.60 -10.19
C ASN A 64 -7.88 -14.19 -9.62
N GLU A 65 -8.24 -13.14 -10.37
CA GLU A 65 -8.17 -11.76 -9.89
C GLU A 65 -9.10 -11.56 -8.70
N LYS A 66 -10.33 -12.10 -8.77
CA LYS A 66 -11.27 -12.06 -7.64
C LYS A 66 -10.65 -12.62 -6.35
N LYS A 67 -9.99 -13.78 -6.44
CA LYS A 67 -9.32 -14.41 -5.30
C LYS A 67 -8.20 -13.54 -4.74
N ILE A 68 -7.38 -12.95 -5.62
CA ILE A 68 -6.28 -12.07 -5.21
C ILE A 68 -6.84 -10.85 -4.47
N PHE A 69 -7.90 -10.23 -4.99
CA PHE A 69 -8.50 -9.05 -4.36
C PHE A 69 -9.16 -9.35 -3.02
N GLU A 70 -9.81 -10.51 -2.85
CA GLU A 70 -10.31 -10.94 -1.55
C GLU A 70 -9.17 -11.15 -0.53
N GLU A 71 -8.04 -11.74 -0.95
CA GLU A 71 -6.88 -11.88 -0.06
C GLU A 71 -6.23 -10.54 0.29
N ILE A 72 -6.17 -9.60 -0.66
CA ILE A 72 -5.71 -8.22 -0.38
C ILE A 72 -6.65 -7.55 0.64
N ARG A 73 -7.97 -7.66 0.44
CA ARG A 73 -8.97 -7.13 1.37
C ARG A 73 -8.78 -7.71 2.77
N LYS A 74 -8.66 -9.02 2.88
CA LYS A 74 -8.38 -9.71 4.15
C LYS A 74 -7.09 -9.22 4.81
N TYR A 75 -6.02 -9.03 4.02
CA TYR A 75 -4.75 -8.51 4.51
C TYR A 75 -4.89 -7.10 5.10
N LEU A 76 -5.61 -6.20 4.42
CA LEU A 76 -5.86 -4.83 4.87
C LEU A 76 -6.59 -4.82 6.22
N PHE A 77 -7.68 -5.57 6.35
CA PHE A 77 -8.42 -5.64 7.61
C PHE A 77 -7.62 -6.28 8.76
N THR A 78 -6.74 -7.22 8.45
CA THR A 78 -5.93 -7.92 9.48
C THR A 78 -4.75 -7.08 9.98
N ASN A 79 -4.09 -6.33 9.09
CA ASN A 79 -2.79 -5.69 9.38
C ASN A 79 -2.85 -4.16 9.46
N CYS A 80 -3.83 -3.52 8.82
CA CYS A 80 -3.94 -2.07 8.80
C CYS A 80 -4.97 -1.53 9.80
N LEU A 81 -5.92 -2.34 10.28
CA LEU A 81 -6.88 -1.86 11.27
C LEU A 81 -6.20 -1.55 12.62
N PRO A 82 -6.60 -0.45 13.28
CA PRO A 82 -6.18 -0.19 14.64
C PRO A 82 -6.72 -1.29 15.56
N ARG A 83 -5.82 -1.97 16.28
CA ARG A 83 -6.21 -2.90 17.34
C ARG A 83 -6.61 -2.08 18.56
N LYS A 84 -7.80 -2.34 19.11
CA LYS A 84 -8.11 -1.87 20.46
C LYS A 84 -7.23 -2.67 21.42
N ASN A 85 -6.39 -1.95 22.18
CA ASN A 85 -5.68 -2.52 23.33
C ASN A 85 -6.65 -2.84 24.45
#